data_AF-A0A421BD54-F1
#
_entry.id   AF-A0A421BD54-F1
#
_cell.length_a   1.000
_cell.length_b   1.000
_cell.length_c   1.000
_cell.angle_alpha   90.00
_cell.angle_beta   90.00
_cell.angle_gamma   90.00
#
_symmetry.space_group_name_H-M   'P 1'
#
loop_
_entity.id
_entity.type
_entity.pdbx_description
1 polymer ?
#
loop_
_entity_poly.entity_id
_entity_poly.type
_entity_poly.pdbx_seq_one_letter_code
_entity_poly.pdbx_strand_id
1 'polypeptide(L)'
;MPADSAALTQELAWTSLRGHPAPELFLTRLRAGIATWEAAIADLDAGGSAAAALDEVTGAFDMEADFADQTRDAIEMTRLDVGTAAHRFLVLLIPIRRDLIRANHRPVARLRKAVSLERRTQSRWRGPDGRAAAMVDRDLELEEVRVSAKAMLEEAATTADHLTRWRTST
;
A
#
# COMPACT_ATOMS: atom_id res chain seq x y z
N MET A 1 -4.92 8.02 -7.03
CA MET A 1 -4.01 8.82 -6.16
C MET A 1 -3.17 9.97 -6.78
N PRO A 2 -3.06 10.21 -8.10
CA PRO A 2 -2.08 11.20 -8.59
C PRO A 2 -2.39 12.66 -8.22
N ALA A 3 -3.67 13.02 -8.06
CA ALA A 3 -4.10 14.38 -7.73
C ALA A 3 -3.60 14.87 -6.35
N ASP A 4 -3.66 14.01 -5.33
CA ASP A 4 -3.33 14.39 -3.94
C ASP A 4 -1.81 14.52 -3.73
N SER A 5 -1.02 13.71 -4.45
CA SER A 5 0.44 13.83 -4.44
C SER A 5 0.93 15.12 -5.11
N ALA A 6 0.26 15.55 -6.19
CA ALA A 6 0.56 16.81 -6.87
C ALA A 6 0.15 18.03 -6.05
N ALA A 7 -0.98 17.97 -5.32
CA ALA A 7 -1.37 19.02 -4.39
C ALA A 7 -0.33 19.17 -3.27
N LEU A 8 0.14 18.06 -2.69
CA LEU A 8 1.17 18.08 -1.63
C LEU A 8 2.47 18.76 -2.08
N THR A 9 2.95 18.46 -3.29
CA THR A 9 4.21 19.03 -3.80
C THR A 9 4.09 20.44 -4.36
N GLN A 10 2.88 20.87 -4.76
CA GLN A 10 2.60 22.25 -5.15
C GLN A 10 2.45 23.18 -3.93
N GLU A 11 1.86 22.69 -2.84
CA GLU A 11 1.61 23.51 -1.64
C GLU A 11 2.87 23.74 -0.79
N LEU A 12 3.88 22.86 -0.90
CA LEU A 12 5.06 22.89 -0.03
C LEU A 12 6.37 22.90 -0.83
N ALA A 13 7.20 23.91 -0.59
CA ALA A 13 8.58 23.90 -1.06
C ALA A 13 9.42 22.92 -0.24
N TRP A 14 10.11 21.98 -0.89
CA TRP A 14 10.97 21.00 -0.23
C TRP A 14 11.99 21.65 0.73
N THR A 15 12.52 22.81 0.38
CA THR A 15 13.49 23.55 1.20
C THR A 15 13.00 23.84 2.62
N SER A 16 11.68 24.02 2.81
CA SER A 16 11.07 24.24 4.12
C SER A 16 10.97 23.00 5.01
N LEU A 17 11.22 21.82 4.44
CA LEU A 17 11.15 20.51 5.09
C LEU A 17 12.52 19.83 5.20
N ARG A 18 13.58 20.48 4.72
CA ARG A 18 14.94 19.94 4.75
C ARG A 18 15.35 19.62 6.19
N GLY A 19 15.76 18.38 6.44
CA GLY A 19 16.17 17.89 7.76
C GLY A 19 15.03 17.28 8.59
N HIS A 20 13.76 17.44 8.16
CA HIS A 20 12.66 16.73 8.80
C HIS A 20 12.63 15.25 8.38
N PRO A 21 12.43 14.28 9.30
CA PRO A 21 12.50 12.86 8.97
C PRO A 21 11.26 12.33 8.23
N ALA A 22 10.09 12.96 8.42
CA ALA A 22 8.81 12.44 7.91
C ALA A 22 8.77 12.16 6.38
N PRO A 23 9.30 13.03 5.49
CA PRO A 23 9.31 12.76 4.06
C PRO A 23 10.12 11.50 3.70
N GLU A 24 11.27 11.29 4.35
CA GLU A 24 12.10 10.13 4.09
C GLU A 24 11.52 8.85 4.66
N LEU A 25 10.96 8.94 5.86
CA LEU A 25 10.25 7.82 6.48
C LEU A 25 9.07 7.39 5.61
N PHE A 26 8.28 8.34 5.11
CA PHE A 26 7.14 8.06 4.24
C PHE A 26 7.59 7.37 2.94
N LEU A 27 8.60 7.90 2.26
CA LEU A 27 9.17 7.29 1.05
C LEU A 27 9.69 5.86 1.31
N THR A 28 10.36 5.66 2.45
CA THR A 28 10.90 4.35 2.84
C THR A 28 9.77 3.34 3.04
N ARG A 29 8.71 3.71 3.77
CA ARG A 29 7.55 2.85 3.98
C ARG A 29 6.78 2.56 2.69
N LEU A 30 6.61 3.56 1.83
CA LEU A 30 5.95 3.40 0.53
C LEU A 30 6.71 2.38 -0.34
N ARG A 31 8.05 2.50 -0.42
CA ARG A 31 8.89 1.55 -1.16
C ARG A 31 8.89 0.15 -0.55
N ALA A 32 8.90 0.05 0.78
CA ALA A 32 8.80 -1.23 1.47
C ALA A 32 7.48 -1.95 1.15
N GLY A 33 6.36 -1.21 1.12
CA GLY A 33 5.07 -1.76 0.74
C GLY A 33 5.01 -2.25 -0.71
N ILE A 34 5.61 -1.50 -1.65
CA ILE A 34 5.77 -1.91 -3.05
C ILE A 34 6.57 -3.21 -3.12
N ALA A 35 7.75 -3.24 -2.50
CA ALA A 35 8.65 -4.40 -2.53
C ALA A 35 8.01 -5.65 -1.91
N THR A 36 7.22 -5.49 -0.83
CA THR A 36 6.48 -6.58 -0.19
C THR A 36 5.49 -7.22 -1.15
N TRP A 37 4.74 -6.40 -1.88
CA TRP A 37 3.80 -6.89 -2.88
C TRP A 37 4.48 -7.53 -4.09
N GLU A 38 5.56 -6.93 -4.59
CA GLU A 38 6.33 -7.50 -5.70
C GLU A 38 6.90 -8.87 -5.33
N ALA A 39 7.44 -9.02 -4.11
CA ALA A 39 7.91 -10.30 -3.59
C ALA A 39 6.78 -11.33 -3.46
N ALA A 40 5.63 -10.93 -2.91
CA ALA A 40 4.48 -11.82 -2.78
C ALA A 40 3.93 -12.29 -4.14
N ILE A 41 3.87 -11.40 -5.14
CA ILE A 41 3.45 -11.77 -6.50
C ILE A 41 4.46 -12.75 -7.12
N ALA A 42 5.75 -12.50 -6.97
CA ALA A 42 6.80 -13.39 -7.48
C ALA A 42 6.73 -14.79 -6.83
N ASP A 43 6.45 -14.87 -5.52
CA ASP A 43 6.25 -16.15 -4.83
C ASP A 43 5.01 -16.89 -5.36
N LEU A 44 3.89 -16.17 -5.54
CA LEU A 44 2.67 -16.75 -6.13
C LEU A 44 2.92 -17.28 -7.56
N ASP A 45 3.70 -16.57 -8.37
CA ASP A 45 4.10 -16.99 -9.71
C ASP A 45 5.00 -18.24 -9.70
N ALA A 46 5.79 -18.42 -8.65
CA ALA A 46 6.58 -19.62 -8.41
C ALA A 46 5.75 -20.79 -7.84
N GLY A 47 4.44 -20.63 -7.67
CA GLY A 47 3.55 -21.64 -7.10
C GLY A 47 3.42 -21.59 -5.57
N GLY A 48 3.80 -20.46 -4.97
CA GLY A 48 3.66 -20.18 -3.55
C GLY A 48 2.22 -20.20 -3.03
N SER A 49 2.09 -20.22 -1.70
CA SER A 49 0.79 -20.29 -1.03
C SER A 49 0.13 -18.92 -0.95
N ALA A 50 -1.16 -18.85 -1.28
CA ALA A 50 -1.95 -17.63 -1.09
C ALA A 50 -2.00 -17.19 0.39
N ALA A 51 -1.87 -18.13 1.32
CA ALA A 51 -1.93 -17.84 2.75
C ALA A 51 -0.67 -17.12 3.23
N ALA A 52 0.51 -17.57 2.78
CA ALA A 52 1.78 -16.92 3.08
C ALA A 52 1.81 -15.49 2.53
N ALA A 53 1.46 -15.33 1.24
CA ALA A 53 1.35 -14.01 0.61
C ALA A 53 0.37 -13.08 1.36
N LEU A 54 -0.76 -13.59 1.84
CA LEU A 54 -1.76 -12.79 2.56
C LEU A 54 -1.20 -12.22 3.87
N ASP A 55 -0.47 -13.02 4.62
CA ASP A 55 0.11 -12.61 5.90
C ASP A 55 1.15 -11.49 5.70
N GLU A 56 1.90 -11.53 4.61
CA GLU A 56 2.88 -10.50 4.25
C GLU A 56 2.24 -9.19 3.78
N VAL A 57 1.25 -9.26 2.89
CA VAL A 57 0.74 -8.07 2.18
C VAL A 57 -0.37 -7.30 2.91
N THR A 58 -0.99 -7.91 3.93
CA THR A 58 -2.14 -7.29 4.64
C THR A 58 -1.76 -5.93 5.27
N GLY A 59 -0.52 -5.81 5.77
CA GLY A 59 0.00 -4.58 6.39
C GLY A 59 0.97 -3.78 5.52
N ALA A 60 1.14 -4.11 4.24
CA ALA A 60 2.22 -3.55 3.40
C ALA A 60 2.25 -2.01 3.33
N PHE A 61 1.08 -1.36 3.41
CA PHE A 61 0.94 0.10 3.39
C PHE A 61 0.39 0.67 4.70
N ASP A 62 0.37 -0.10 5.77
CA ASP A 62 0.02 0.42 7.09
C ASP A 62 1.20 1.24 7.63
N MET A 63 0.93 2.53 7.87
CA MET A 63 1.90 3.50 8.37
C MET A 63 1.37 4.18 9.65
N GLU A 64 0.38 3.60 10.32
CA GLU A 64 -0.27 4.23 11.46
C GLU A 64 0.70 4.39 12.64
N ALA A 65 1.49 3.36 12.94
CA ALA A 65 2.49 3.38 14.02
C ALA A 65 3.57 4.47 13.84
N ASP A 66 3.93 4.80 12.61
CA ASP A 66 4.99 5.79 12.32
C ASP A 66 4.51 7.24 12.42
N PHE A 67 3.21 7.48 12.22
CA PHE A 67 2.70 8.82 11.94
C PHE A 67 1.45 9.23 12.71
N ALA A 68 0.69 8.33 13.35
CA ALA A 68 -0.61 8.65 13.96
C ALA A 68 -0.52 9.80 14.97
N ASP A 69 0.43 9.72 15.91
CA ASP A 69 0.60 10.75 16.94
C ASP A 69 1.07 12.07 16.35
N GLN A 70 2.12 12.04 15.52
CA GLN A 70 2.64 13.24 14.84
C GLN A 70 1.58 13.93 13.98
N THR A 71 0.68 13.15 13.36
CA THR A 71 -0.42 13.66 12.55
C THR A 71 -1.49 14.32 13.42
N ARG A 72 -1.83 13.72 14.57
CA ARG A 72 -2.80 14.27 15.51
C ARG A 72 -2.32 15.63 16.02
N ASP A 73 -1.07 15.72 16.42
CA ASP A 73 -0.43 16.95 16.88
C ASP A 73 -0.36 17.99 15.76
N ALA A 74 0.01 17.57 14.54
CA ALA A 74 0.07 18.46 13.38
C ALA A 74 -1.29 19.05 13.00
N ILE A 75 -2.39 18.29 13.13
CA ILE A 75 -3.76 18.79 12.92
C ILE A 75 -4.07 19.89 13.93
N GLU A 76 -3.75 19.68 15.20
CA GLU A 76 -3.98 20.67 16.25
C GLU A 76 -3.18 21.95 16.01
N MET A 77 -1.88 21.82 15.74
CA MET A 77 -1.01 22.97 15.46
C MET A 77 -1.46 23.76 14.23
N THR A 78 -1.90 23.07 13.18
CA THR A 78 -2.40 23.72 11.96
C THR A 78 -3.75 24.41 12.20
N ARG A 79 -4.64 23.80 12.99
CA ARG A 79 -5.93 24.40 13.37
C ARG A 79 -5.78 25.67 14.21
N LEU A 80 -4.74 25.73 15.04
CA LEU A 80 -4.40 26.90 15.87
C LEU A 80 -3.62 27.99 15.11
N ASP A 81 -3.39 27.82 13.81
CA ASP A 81 -2.61 28.73 12.95
C ASP A 81 -1.15 28.94 13.40
N VAL A 82 -0.60 27.99 14.17
CA VAL A 82 0.81 27.95 14.60
C VAL A 82 1.58 26.81 13.91
N GLY A 83 1.00 26.23 12.87
CA GLY A 83 1.56 25.12 12.10
C GLY A 83 2.83 25.49 11.34
N THR A 84 3.87 24.66 11.47
CA THR A 84 5.08 24.73 10.64
C THR A 84 4.83 24.08 9.29
N ALA A 85 5.78 24.21 8.36
CA ALA A 85 5.74 23.45 7.11
C ALA A 85 5.66 21.93 7.34
N ALA A 86 6.33 21.41 8.39
CA ALA A 86 6.29 20.01 8.75
C ALA A 86 4.89 19.58 9.23
N HIS A 87 4.19 20.41 10.02
CA HIS A 87 2.81 20.13 10.41
C HIS A 87 1.89 20.07 9.18
N ARG A 88 2.00 21.06 8.28
CA ARG A 88 1.24 21.06 7.02
C ARG A 88 1.52 19.81 6.17
N PHE A 89 2.78 19.40 6.05
CA PHE A 89 3.16 18.17 5.35
C PHE A 89 2.50 16.93 5.95
N LEU A 90 2.56 16.76 7.27
CA LEU A 90 1.93 15.62 7.96
C LEU A 90 0.41 15.58 7.77
N VAL A 91 -0.24 16.75 7.77
CA VAL A 91 -1.68 16.87 7.48
C VAL A 91 -2.00 16.49 6.04
N LEU A 92 -1.21 16.98 5.07
CA LEU A 92 -1.39 16.66 3.64
C LEU A 92 -1.10 15.19 3.32
N LEU A 93 -0.28 14.50 4.11
CA LEU A 93 -0.06 13.05 3.97
C LEU A 93 -1.26 12.19 4.39
N ILE A 94 -2.22 12.71 5.15
CA ILE A 94 -3.38 11.95 5.63
C ILE A 94 -4.19 11.34 4.47
N PRO A 95 -4.69 12.13 3.49
CA PRO A 95 -5.47 11.57 2.38
C PRO A 95 -4.66 10.55 1.57
N ILE A 96 -3.37 10.82 1.32
CA ILE A 96 -2.49 9.93 0.56
C ILE A 96 -2.34 8.56 1.26
N ARG A 97 -2.07 8.55 2.57
CA ARG A 97 -1.98 7.30 3.35
C ARG A 97 -3.29 6.53 3.35
N ARG A 98 -4.43 7.22 3.54
CA ARG A 98 -5.75 6.59 3.54
C ARG A 98 -6.06 5.95 2.20
N ASP A 99 -5.69 6.62 1.11
CA ASP A 99 -5.94 6.13 -0.24
C ASP A 99 -5.06 4.94 -0.59
N LEU A 100 -3.79 4.91 -0.13
CA LEU A 100 -2.92 3.72 -0.23
C LEU A 100 -3.53 2.50 0.47
N ILE A 101 -3.98 2.66 1.72
CA ILE A 101 -4.63 1.60 2.49
C ILE A 101 -5.90 1.12 1.77
N ARG A 102 -6.72 2.05 1.29
CA ARG A 102 -7.94 1.74 0.54
C ARG A 102 -7.64 0.99 -0.76
N ALA A 103 -6.60 1.40 -1.49
CA ALA A 103 -6.17 0.72 -2.70
C ALA A 103 -5.71 -0.73 -2.41
N ASN A 104 -5.04 -0.94 -1.26
CA ASN A 104 -4.60 -2.27 -0.80
C ASN A 104 -5.75 -3.23 -0.46
N HIS A 105 -6.92 -2.71 -0.07
CA HIS A 105 -8.03 -3.57 0.34
C HIS A 105 -8.54 -4.50 -0.76
N ARG A 106 -8.58 -4.05 -2.02
CA ARG A 106 -9.09 -4.85 -3.14
C ARG A 106 -8.23 -6.10 -3.41
N PRO A 107 -6.91 -5.99 -3.67
CA PRO A 107 -6.07 -7.16 -3.89
C PRO A 107 -6.00 -8.06 -2.65
N VAL A 108 -5.96 -7.50 -1.43
CA VAL A 108 -6.04 -8.29 -0.18
C VAL A 108 -7.35 -9.08 -0.08
N ALA A 109 -8.49 -8.49 -0.41
CA ALA A 109 -9.79 -9.18 -0.37
C ALA A 109 -9.86 -10.33 -1.37
N ARG A 110 -9.30 -10.15 -2.57
CA ARG A 110 -9.15 -11.20 -3.58
C ARG A 110 -8.25 -12.33 -3.09
N LEU A 111 -7.12 -11.97 -2.48
CA LEU A 111 -6.18 -12.94 -1.91
C LEU A 111 -6.81 -13.74 -0.77
N ARG A 112 -7.61 -13.12 0.12
CA ARG A 112 -8.40 -13.84 1.13
C ARG A 112 -9.35 -14.86 0.50
N LYS A 113 -9.97 -14.53 -0.63
CA LYS A 113 -10.82 -15.47 -1.37
C LYS A 113 -9.99 -16.63 -1.95
N ALA A 114 -8.83 -16.34 -2.54
CA ALA A 114 -7.89 -17.36 -3.03
C ALA A 114 -7.45 -18.30 -1.89
N VAL A 115 -7.13 -17.79 -0.70
CA VAL A 115 -6.83 -18.60 0.50
C VAL A 115 -8.00 -19.51 0.86
N SER A 116 -9.23 -18.99 0.85
CA SER A 116 -10.41 -19.83 1.12
C SER A 116 -10.57 -20.94 0.09
N LEU A 117 -10.23 -20.71 -1.18
CA LEU A 117 -10.32 -21.71 -2.25
C LEU A 117 -9.19 -22.74 -2.11
N GLU A 118 -7.96 -22.31 -1.84
CA GLU A 118 -6.81 -23.17 -1.55
C GLU A 118 -7.08 -24.12 -0.38
N ARG A 119 -7.72 -23.64 0.69
CA ARG A 119 -8.16 -24.53 1.79
C ARG A 119 -9.22 -25.55 1.35
N ARG A 120 -10.09 -25.20 0.39
CA ARG A 120 -11.13 -26.11 -0.11
C ARG A 120 -10.56 -27.22 -0.99
N THR A 121 -9.46 -26.98 -1.71
CA THR A 121 -8.79 -28.01 -2.51
C THR A 121 -8.20 -29.11 -1.60
N GLN A 122 -7.83 -28.78 -0.38
CA GLN A 122 -7.31 -29.72 0.61
C GLN A 122 -8.40 -30.51 1.36
N SER A 123 -9.69 -30.24 1.10
CA SER A 123 -10.79 -30.90 1.80
C SER A 123 -10.98 -32.36 1.36
N ARG A 124 -10.92 -33.29 2.32
CA ARG A 124 -11.17 -34.72 2.11
C ARG A 124 -12.59 -35.06 1.64
N TRP A 125 -13.55 -34.17 1.90
CA TRP A 125 -14.98 -34.39 1.60
C TRP A 125 -15.34 -34.05 0.15
N ARG A 126 -14.44 -33.39 -0.59
CA ARG A 126 -14.63 -33.13 -2.03
C ARG A 126 -13.98 -34.24 -2.84
N GLY A 127 -14.74 -34.79 -3.79
CA GLY A 127 -14.21 -35.69 -4.81
C GLY A 127 -13.18 -34.99 -5.72
N PRO A 128 -12.44 -35.75 -6.56
CA PRO A 128 -11.40 -35.21 -7.44
C PRO A 128 -11.84 -34.00 -8.27
N ASP A 129 -13.01 -34.08 -8.90
CA ASP A 129 -13.55 -33.00 -9.75
C ASP A 129 -13.84 -31.73 -8.96
N GLY A 130 -14.37 -31.87 -7.74
CA GLY A 130 -14.68 -30.74 -6.86
C GLY A 130 -13.43 -30.05 -6.27
N ARG A 131 -12.29 -30.76 -6.25
CA ARG A 131 -10.98 -30.18 -5.92
C ARG A 131 -10.37 -29.48 -7.13
N ALA A 132 -10.44 -30.09 -8.31
CA ALA A 132 -9.95 -29.50 -9.56
C ALA A 132 -10.67 -28.18 -9.88
N ALA A 133 -12.00 -28.14 -9.77
CA ALA A 133 -12.77 -26.91 -9.96
C ALA A 133 -12.35 -25.79 -8.97
N ALA A 134 -12.09 -26.15 -7.71
CA ALA A 134 -11.63 -25.18 -6.71
C ALA A 134 -10.21 -24.66 -6.98
N MET A 135 -9.34 -25.45 -7.62
CA MET A 135 -8.02 -24.98 -8.08
C MET A 135 -8.16 -23.97 -9.22
N VAL A 136 -9.01 -24.27 -10.21
CA VAL A 136 -9.29 -23.34 -11.32
C VAL A 136 -9.85 -22.01 -10.78
N ASP A 137 -10.83 -22.07 -9.89
CA ASP A 137 -11.38 -20.85 -9.26
C ASP A 137 -10.31 -20.09 -8.47
N ARG A 138 -9.40 -20.80 -7.79
CA ARG A 138 -8.30 -20.20 -7.02
C ARG A 138 -7.34 -19.47 -7.95
N ASP A 139 -6.97 -20.08 -9.06
CA ASP A 139 -6.03 -19.48 -10.02
C ASP A 139 -6.65 -18.27 -10.71
N LEU A 140 -7.95 -18.32 -11.04
CA LEU A 140 -8.70 -17.14 -11.52
C LEU A 140 -8.67 -15.98 -10.52
N GLU A 141 -8.86 -16.26 -9.22
CA GLU A 141 -8.75 -15.22 -8.20
C GLU A 141 -7.33 -14.69 -8.04
N LEU A 142 -6.29 -15.52 -8.23
CA LEU A 142 -4.91 -15.05 -8.24
C LEU A 142 -4.61 -14.14 -9.43
N GLU A 143 -5.17 -14.40 -10.62
CA GLU A 143 -5.04 -13.44 -11.72
C GLU A 143 -5.70 -12.10 -11.41
N GLU A 144 -6.86 -12.12 -10.76
CA GLU A 144 -7.50 -10.89 -10.28
C GLU A 144 -6.66 -10.17 -9.20
N VAL A 145 -5.94 -10.91 -8.34
CA VAL A 145 -4.94 -10.33 -7.42
C VAL A 145 -3.86 -9.62 -8.22
N ARG A 146 -3.27 -10.25 -9.23
CA ARG A 146 -2.19 -9.63 -10.05
C ARG A 146 -2.65 -8.35 -10.73
N VAL A 147 -3.82 -8.38 -11.38
CA VAL A 147 -4.36 -7.21 -12.08
C VAL A 147 -4.64 -6.06 -11.10
N SER A 148 -5.26 -6.35 -9.96
CA SER A 148 -5.59 -5.31 -8.98
C SER A 148 -4.38 -4.80 -8.20
N ALA A 149 -3.42 -5.66 -7.88
CA ALA A 149 -2.16 -5.27 -7.26
C ALA A 149 -1.32 -4.42 -8.22
N LYS A 150 -1.21 -4.79 -9.50
CA LYS A 150 -0.47 -4.01 -10.50
C LYS A 150 -0.93 -2.55 -10.58
N ALA A 151 -2.23 -2.31 -10.69
CA ALA A 151 -2.77 -0.95 -10.74
C ALA A 151 -2.40 -0.13 -9.49
N MET A 152 -2.52 -0.73 -8.31
CA MET A 152 -2.12 -0.09 -7.05
C MET A 152 -0.60 0.17 -6.99
N LEU A 153 0.23 -0.78 -7.43
CA LEU A 153 1.69 -0.64 -7.42
C LEU A 153 2.16 0.44 -8.39
N GLU A 154 1.55 0.55 -9.57
CA GLU A 154 1.82 1.63 -10.52
C GLU A 154 1.49 3.01 -9.92
N GLU A 155 0.37 3.14 -9.20
CA GLU A 155 0.01 4.37 -8.49
C GLU A 155 0.97 4.70 -7.34
N ALA A 156 1.36 3.69 -6.55
CA ALA A 156 2.30 3.84 -5.44
C ALA A 156 3.70 4.23 -5.95
N ALA A 157 4.19 3.58 -7.01
CA ALA A 157 5.46 3.89 -7.66
C ALA A 157 5.46 5.32 -8.22
N THR A 158 4.39 5.71 -8.92
CA THR A 158 4.23 7.09 -9.42
C THR A 158 4.29 8.11 -8.27
N THR A 159 3.68 7.80 -7.14
CA THR A 159 3.72 8.66 -5.94
C THR A 159 5.13 8.76 -5.36
N ALA A 160 5.84 7.63 -5.26
CA ALA A 160 7.22 7.58 -4.79
C ALA A 160 8.17 8.37 -5.70
N ASP A 161 8.00 8.25 -7.02
CA ASP A 161 8.80 8.97 -8.02
C ASP A 161 8.53 10.47 -8.00
N HIS A 162 7.26 10.87 -7.82
CA HIS A 162 6.91 12.28 -7.67
C HIS A 162 7.60 12.87 -6.44
N LEU A 163 7.44 12.25 -5.27
CA LEU A 163 8.05 12.72 -4.02
C LEU A 163 9.58 12.72 -4.08
N THR A 164 10.18 11.71 -4.73
CA THR A 164 11.63 11.66 -4.96
C THR A 164 12.09 12.84 -5.80
N ARG A 165 11.40 13.12 -6.92
CA ARG A 165 11.72 14.26 -7.79
C ARG A 165 11.58 15.60 -7.06
N TRP A 166 10.49 15.80 -6.34
CA TRP A 166 10.25 16.99 -5.53
C TRP A 166 11.33 17.22 -4.46
N ARG A 167 11.85 16.15 -3.85
CA ARG A 167 12.97 16.22 -2.91
C ARG A 167 14.29 16.63 -3.58
N THR A 168 14.50 16.20 -4.82
CA THR A 168 15.74 16.46 -5.58
C THR A 168 15.71 17.75 -6.41
N SER A 169 14.53 18.29 -6.71
CA SER A 169 14.39 19.57 -7.41
C SER A 169 14.95 20.67 -6.51
N THR A 170 16.12 21.17 -6.89
CA THR A 170 16.88 22.22 -6.22
C THR A 170 17.00 23.39 -7.18
#